data_AF-A0A1W2A2Q3-F1
#
_entry.id   AF-A0A1W2A2Q3-F1
#
_cell.length_a   1.000
_cell.length_b   1.000
_cell.length_c   1.000
_cell.angle_alpha   90.00
_cell.angle_beta   90.00
_cell.angle_gamma   90.00
#
_symmetry.space_group_name_H-M   'P 1'
#
loop_
_entity.id
_entity.type
_entity.pdbx_description
1 polymer ?
#
loop_
_entity_poly.entity_id
_entity_poly.type
_entity_poly.pdbx_seq_one_letter_code
_entity_poly.pdbx_strand_id
1 'polypeptide(L)'
;MNKLFAKKWYVVAVFTLVLAPNLFVAIAGVESFPFTQAPMFAHHIDKNSDFYVFKFEGVTADKEILNLEKYYGTSERDFVRHFFGKAYGVASGINPFSNKLGEDTKEKFEARMRTFFKNYTAFLKKEYNLSFNEIQLSIKKVDYYRNDVSNYNLIGIYNCSTNQYMYGEKRSSINN
;
A
#
# COMPACT_ATOMS: atom_id res chain seq x y z
N MET A 1 49.41 15.40 -26.46
CA MET A 1 47.98 15.14 -26.76
C MET A 1 47.11 16.07 -25.92
N ASN A 2 46.37 16.96 -26.57
CA ASN A 2 45.63 18.06 -25.95
C ASN A 2 44.51 17.56 -25.00
N LYS A 3 44.64 17.82 -23.69
CA LYS A 3 43.64 17.51 -22.64
C LYS A 3 42.25 18.10 -22.91
N LEU A 4 42.14 19.08 -23.81
CA LEU A 4 40.89 19.70 -24.27
C LEU A 4 40.05 18.80 -25.18
N PHE A 5 40.67 17.96 -26.03
CA PHE A 5 39.93 17.03 -26.91
C PHE A 5 39.36 15.84 -26.12
N ALA A 6 40.10 15.36 -25.12
CA ALA A 6 39.61 14.32 -24.20
C ALA A 6 38.36 14.77 -23.42
N LYS A 7 38.26 16.05 -23.04
CA LYS A 7 37.08 16.60 -22.36
C LYS A 7 35.84 16.64 -23.25
N LYS A 8 35.96 17.04 -24.52
CA LYS A 8 34.81 17.14 -25.44
C LYS A 8 34.27 15.76 -25.81
N TRP A 9 35.16 14.80 -26.09
CA TRP A 9 34.73 13.44 -26.42
C TRP A 9 34.09 12.73 -25.23
N TYR A 10 34.59 12.96 -24.02
CA TYR A 10 33.99 12.43 -22.80
C TYR A 10 32.56 12.95 -22.58
N VAL A 11 32.32 14.25 -22.77
CA VAL A 11 30.97 14.82 -22.65
C VAL A 11 30.03 14.23 -23.68
N VAL A 12 30.46 14.10 -24.93
CA VAL A 12 29.65 13.47 -25.99
C VAL A 12 29.39 12.00 -25.69
N ALA A 13 30.39 11.26 -25.21
CA ALA A 13 30.24 9.85 -24.85
C ALA A 13 29.25 9.66 -23.69
N VAL A 14 29.33 10.50 -22.64
CA VAL A 14 28.40 10.47 -21.51
C VAL A 14 27.00 10.88 -21.95
N PHE A 15 26.86 11.94 -22.76
CA PHE A 15 25.57 12.34 -23.32
C PHE A 15 24.94 11.21 -24.13
N THR A 16 25.70 10.57 -25.02
CA THR A 16 25.19 9.47 -25.85
C THR A 16 24.85 8.23 -25.03
N LEU A 17 25.72 7.83 -24.08
CA LEU A 17 25.48 6.66 -23.22
C LEU A 17 24.28 6.83 -22.30
N VAL A 18 23.96 8.07 -21.88
CA VAL A 18 22.83 8.34 -20.99
C VAL A 18 21.57 8.66 -21.78
N LEU A 19 21.62 9.54 -22.78
CA LEU A 19 20.41 10.00 -23.48
C LEU A 19 19.92 9.05 -24.57
N ALA A 20 20.80 8.37 -25.30
CA ALA A 20 20.36 7.50 -26.38
C ALA A 20 19.48 6.33 -25.89
N PRO A 21 19.79 5.65 -24.77
CA PRO A 21 18.88 4.65 -24.21
C PRO A 21 17.53 5.23 -23.77
N ASN A 22 17.52 6.41 -23.15
CA ASN A 22 16.29 7.08 -22.72
C ASN A 22 15.42 7.51 -23.92
N LEU A 23 16.03 8.03 -24.98
CA LEU A 23 15.32 8.45 -26.19
C LEU A 23 14.80 7.25 -26.98
N PHE A 24 15.56 6.16 -27.04
CA PHE A 24 15.12 4.90 -27.65
C PHE A 24 13.89 4.33 -26.92
N VAL A 25 13.92 4.30 -25.58
CA VAL A 25 12.78 3.88 -24.75
C VAL A 25 11.54 4.73 -25.04
N ALA A 26 11.69 6.06 -25.11
CA ALA A 26 10.58 6.98 -25.39
C ALA A 26 9.98 6.80 -26.79
N ILE A 27 10.81 6.54 -27.81
CA ILE A 27 10.36 6.37 -29.21
C ILE A 27 9.79 4.97 -29.45
N ALA A 28 10.42 3.93 -28.90
CA ALA A 28 10.01 2.55 -29.10
C ALA A 28 8.83 2.13 -28.21
N GLY A 29 8.41 2.98 -27.25
CA GLY A 29 7.33 2.68 -26.31
C GLY A 29 7.64 1.50 -25.37
N VAL A 30 8.93 1.18 -25.18
CA VAL A 30 9.39 0.05 -24.37
C VAL A 30 9.68 0.57 -22.96
N GLU A 31 8.67 0.64 -22.10
CA GLU A 31 8.84 1.03 -20.71
C GLU A 31 9.50 -0.10 -19.89
N SER A 32 10.80 0.07 -19.62
CA SER A 32 11.48 -0.56 -18.50
C SER A 32 12.19 0.55 -17.72
N PHE A 33 11.48 1.14 -16.76
CA PHE A 33 12.05 2.11 -15.83
C PHE A 33 12.78 1.39 -14.69
N PRO A 34 14.07 1.71 -14.43
CA PRO A 34 14.48 1.72 -13.04
C PRO A 34 15.58 2.75 -12.74
N PHE A 35 15.26 4.05 -12.58
CA PHE A 35 16.19 4.98 -11.87
C PHE A 35 15.51 6.13 -11.11
N THR A 36 14.18 6.15 -10.97
CA THR A 36 13.51 7.17 -10.16
C THR A 36 12.45 6.54 -9.28
N GLN A 37 12.53 6.83 -7.98
CA GLN A 37 11.46 6.51 -7.04
C GLN A 37 10.31 7.49 -7.31
N ALA A 38 9.37 7.07 -8.16
CA ALA A 38 8.17 7.76 -8.63
C ALA A 38 8.43 8.71 -9.84
N PRO A 39 7.46 8.83 -10.77
CA PRO A 39 6.14 9.34 -10.43
C PRO A 39 5.00 8.35 -10.67
N MET A 40 3.92 8.59 -9.93
CA MET A 40 2.56 8.13 -10.18
C MET A 40 2.19 8.24 -11.67
N PHE A 41 1.15 7.49 -12.11
CA PHE A 41 0.58 7.45 -13.49
C PHE A 41 1.40 6.55 -14.45
N ALA A 42 0.96 5.39 -14.94
CA ALA A 42 -0.39 4.92 -15.22
C ALA A 42 -0.47 3.39 -15.08
N HIS A 43 -1.14 2.90 -14.05
CA HIS A 43 -1.94 1.70 -14.29
C HIS A 43 -3.16 2.18 -15.08
N HIS A 44 -3.42 1.58 -16.24
CA HIS A 44 -4.66 1.84 -16.98
C HIS A 44 -5.83 1.40 -16.09
N ILE A 45 -6.39 2.36 -15.37
CA ILE A 45 -7.61 2.18 -14.61
C ILE A 45 -8.76 2.32 -15.61
N ASP A 46 -9.45 1.22 -15.86
CA ASP A 46 -10.61 1.16 -16.75
C ASP A 46 -11.85 0.67 -15.99
N LYS A 47 -12.96 0.51 -16.72
CA LYS A 47 -14.23 -0.01 -16.16
C LYS A 47 -14.16 -1.44 -15.63
N ASN A 48 -13.11 -2.19 -15.96
CA ASN A 48 -12.89 -3.57 -15.53
C ASN A 48 -11.95 -3.64 -14.32
N SER A 49 -11.39 -2.51 -13.89
CA SER A 49 -10.50 -2.45 -12.74
C SER A 49 -11.29 -2.65 -11.44
N ASP A 50 -10.75 -3.47 -10.56
CA ASP A 50 -11.33 -3.69 -9.23
C ASP A 50 -10.92 -2.58 -8.28
N PHE A 51 -11.90 -1.96 -7.63
CA PHE A 51 -11.68 -0.92 -6.63
C PHE A 51 -12.17 -1.38 -5.26
N TYR A 52 -11.41 -1.00 -4.24
CA TYR A 52 -11.72 -1.35 -2.85
C TYR A 52 -11.67 -0.12 -1.95
N VAL A 53 -12.61 -0.05 -1.02
CA VAL A 53 -12.60 0.91 0.09
C VAL A 53 -12.24 0.14 1.35
N PHE A 54 -11.30 0.69 2.12
CA PHE A 54 -10.83 0.12 3.37
C PHE A 54 -11.54 0.79 4.54
N LYS A 55 -11.78 0.04 5.60
CA LYS A 55 -12.34 0.55 6.84
C LYS A 55 -11.58 -0.03 8.03
N PHE A 56 -11.27 0.85 8.97
CA PHE A 56 -10.58 0.51 10.21
C PHE A 56 -11.57 0.71 11.35
N GLU A 57 -11.77 -0.32 12.17
CA GLU A 57 -12.70 -0.27 13.29
C GLU A 57 -12.01 -0.74 14.56
N GLY A 58 -12.12 0.03 15.63
CA GLY A 58 -11.62 -0.35 16.95
C GLY A 58 -12.72 -1.04 17.74
N VAL A 59 -12.40 -2.16 18.39
CA VAL A 59 -13.34 -2.85 19.27
C VAL A 59 -12.93 -2.63 20.72
N THR A 60 -13.83 -2.06 21.52
CA THR A 60 -13.58 -1.74 22.93
C THR A 60 -13.65 -2.98 23.82
N ALA A 61 -13.35 -2.81 25.12
CA ALA A 61 -13.51 -3.86 26.13
C ALA A 61 -14.95 -4.39 26.18
N ASP A 62 -15.93 -3.50 26.01
CA ASP A 62 -17.36 -3.80 26.05
C ASP A 62 -17.92 -4.30 24.71
N LYS A 63 -17.04 -4.66 23.76
CA LYS A 63 -17.36 -5.12 22.40
C LYS A 63 -18.06 -4.08 21.52
N GLU A 64 -18.03 -2.81 21.90
CA GLU A 64 -18.50 -1.74 21.04
C GLU A 64 -17.54 -1.55 19.86
N ILE A 65 -18.10 -1.29 18.67
CA ILE A 65 -17.34 -1.09 17.44
C ILE A 65 -17.33 0.40 17.12
N LEU A 66 -16.14 0.98 17.05
CA LEU A 66 -15.93 2.38 16.71
C LEU A 66 -15.25 2.51 15.35
N ASN A 67 -15.87 3.26 14.43
CA ASN A 67 -15.20 3.63 13.18
C ASN A 67 -14.02 4.58 13.47
N LEU A 68 -12.82 4.21 13.01
CA LEU A 68 -11.59 4.93 13.30
C LEU A 68 -11.27 6.07 12.31
N GLU A 69 -12.09 6.29 11.29
CA GLU A 69 -11.86 7.29 10.23
C GLU A 69 -11.54 8.70 10.77
N LYS A 70 -12.23 9.12 11.83
CA LYS A 70 -12.02 10.43 12.47
C LYS A 70 -10.72 10.53 13.29
N TYR A 71 -10.03 9.41 13.50
CA TYR A 71 -8.87 9.31 14.38
C TYR A 71 -7.58 8.94 13.64
N TYR A 72 -7.56 9.07 12.31
CA TYR A 72 -6.37 8.83 11.50
C TYR A 72 -5.27 9.88 11.65
N GLY A 73 -5.55 11.03 12.28
CA GLY A 73 -4.61 12.15 12.41
C GLY A 73 -4.35 12.92 11.11
N THR A 74 -4.93 12.49 9.99
CA THR A 74 -4.89 13.14 8.67
C THR A 74 -6.14 12.76 7.88
N SER A 75 -6.29 13.27 6.65
CA SER A 75 -7.39 12.87 5.78
C SER A 75 -7.34 11.36 5.51
N GLU A 76 -8.50 10.71 5.41
CA GLU A 76 -8.60 9.28 5.10
C GLU A 76 -7.76 8.91 3.87
N ARG A 77 -7.86 9.72 2.81
CA ARG A 77 -7.08 9.52 1.59
C ARG A 77 -5.58 9.45 1.86
N ASP A 78 -5.05 10.38 2.66
CA ASP A 78 -3.61 10.46 2.92
C ASP A 78 -3.16 9.37 3.90
N PHE A 79 -4.00 9.01 4.87
CA PHE A 79 -3.77 7.88 5.77
C PHE A 79 -3.71 6.55 5.00
N VAL A 80 -4.71 6.28 4.16
CA VAL A 80 -4.77 5.07 3.32
C VAL A 80 -3.58 5.04 2.36
N ARG A 81 -3.20 6.16 1.74
CA ARG A 81 -1.96 6.25 0.95
C ARG A 81 -0.72 5.92 1.75
N HIS A 82 -0.60 6.41 2.99
CA HIS A 82 0.53 6.08 3.85
C HIS A 82 0.56 4.61 4.23
N PHE A 83 -0.60 4.03 4.58
CA PHE A 83 -0.77 2.61 4.84
C PHE A 83 -0.27 1.77 3.66
N PHE A 84 -0.63 2.15 2.43
CA PHE A 84 -0.16 1.49 1.22
C PHE A 84 1.27 1.83 0.83
N GLY A 85 1.81 2.99 1.19
CA GLY A 85 3.17 3.39 0.83
C GLY A 85 4.24 2.42 1.33
N LYS A 86 3.96 1.67 2.41
CA LYS A 86 4.84 0.60 2.94
C LYS A 86 4.47 -0.80 2.45
N ALA A 87 3.32 -0.98 1.81
CA ALA A 87 2.83 -2.24 1.24
C ALA A 87 2.93 -2.28 -0.30
N TYR A 88 3.24 -1.16 -0.95
CA TYR A 88 3.44 -1.01 -2.39
C TYR A 88 4.82 -1.55 -2.81
N GLY A 89 4.93 -2.87 -2.83
CA GLY A 89 5.98 -3.57 -3.56
C GLY A 89 5.48 -4.04 -4.92
N VAL A 90 6.05 -3.47 -5.98
CA VAL A 90 6.21 -4.01 -7.34
C VAL A 90 5.22 -3.55 -8.43
N ALA A 91 5.82 -2.92 -9.45
CA ALA A 91 5.26 -2.63 -10.76
C ALA A 91 5.60 -3.78 -11.74
N SER A 92 4.54 -4.38 -12.30
CA SER A 92 4.51 -5.27 -13.47
C SER A 92 5.22 -6.65 -13.36
N GLY A 93 4.55 -7.68 -13.88
CA GLY A 93 5.02 -9.08 -13.93
C GLY A 93 4.76 -9.91 -12.67
N ILE A 94 4.69 -9.25 -11.51
CA ILE A 94 4.52 -9.84 -10.19
C ILE A 94 3.50 -8.99 -9.40
N ASN A 95 2.31 -9.54 -9.19
CA ASN A 95 1.28 -8.95 -8.33
C ASN A 95 1.65 -9.23 -6.85
N PRO A 96 1.47 -8.30 -5.90
CA PRO A 96 1.62 -8.57 -4.46
C PRO A 96 0.68 -9.67 -3.93
N PHE A 97 -0.34 -10.04 -4.71
CA PHE A 97 -1.22 -11.20 -4.50
C PHE A 97 -0.93 -12.37 -5.46
N SER A 98 0.16 -12.32 -6.23
CA SER A 98 0.63 -13.47 -7.02
C SER A 98 1.68 -14.27 -6.27
N ASN A 99 1.69 -15.56 -6.55
CA ASN A 99 2.66 -16.55 -6.07
C ASN A 99 4.11 -16.25 -6.53
N LYS A 100 4.34 -15.15 -7.26
CA LYS A 100 5.64 -14.77 -7.82
C LYS A 100 6.48 -13.91 -6.87
N LEU A 101 5.90 -13.28 -5.83
CA LEU A 101 6.67 -12.84 -4.67
C LEU A 101 6.79 -14.03 -3.72
N GLY A 102 7.70 -14.96 -3.99
CA GLY A 102 8.11 -15.94 -2.97
C GLY A 102 8.61 -15.27 -1.68
N GLU A 103 8.86 -13.96 -1.74
CA GLU A 103 9.34 -13.13 -0.66
C GLU A 103 8.26 -12.39 0.13
N ASP A 104 6.97 -12.43 -0.24
CA ASP A 104 5.90 -11.79 0.54
C ASP A 104 4.90 -12.83 1.07
N THR A 105 5.40 -13.68 1.95
CA THR A 105 4.59 -14.72 2.60
C THR A 105 3.54 -14.10 3.54
N LYS A 106 2.52 -14.90 3.91
CA LYS A 106 1.50 -14.49 4.89
C LYS A 106 2.15 -13.90 6.14
N GLU A 107 3.20 -14.54 6.64
CA GLU A 107 3.92 -14.13 7.86
C GLU A 107 4.59 -12.77 7.70
N LYS A 108 5.17 -12.48 6.52
CA LYS A 108 5.80 -11.19 6.24
C LYS A 108 4.77 -10.07 6.08
N PHE A 109 3.65 -10.36 5.44
CA PHE A 109 2.50 -9.44 5.39
C PHE A 109 2.00 -9.13 6.81
N GLU A 110 1.71 -10.18 7.60
CA GLU A 110 1.26 -10.04 8.98
C GLU A 110 2.28 -9.30 9.85
N ALA A 111 3.58 -9.48 9.63
CA ALA A 111 4.63 -8.73 10.32
C ALA A 111 4.57 -7.22 10.00
N ARG A 112 4.40 -6.83 8.73
CA ARG A 112 4.25 -5.40 8.35
C ARG A 112 3.00 -4.79 8.97
N MET A 113 1.89 -5.52 8.90
CA MET A 113 0.60 -5.09 9.46
C MET A 113 0.68 -4.93 10.98
N ARG A 114 1.32 -5.87 11.67
CA ARG A 114 1.61 -5.80 13.09
C ARG A 114 2.40 -4.56 13.46
N THR A 115 3.48 -4.26 12.74
CA THR A 115 4.29 -3.05 12.98
C THR A 115 3.47 -1.78 12.76
N PHE A 116 2.68 -1.73 11.69
CA PHE A 116 1.79 -0.59 11.41
C PHE A 116 0.80 -0.38 12.56
N PHE A 117 0.03 -1.41 12.92
CA PHE A 117 -1.02 -1.31 13.92
C PHE A 117 -0.48 -1.08 15.33
N LYS A 118 0.68 -1.62 15.68
CA LYS A 118 1.36 -1.31 16.94
C LYS A 118 1.65 0.19 17.09
N ASN A 119 2.15 0.81 16.02
CA ASN A 119 2.44 2.24 16.04
C ASN A 119 1.14 3.06 16.03
N TYR A 120 0.14 2.61 15.28
CA TYR A 120 -1.15 3.27 15.19
C TYR A 120 -1.92 3.22 16.53
N THR A 121 -1.94 2.09 17.24
CA THR A 121 -2.57 2.00 18.56
C THR A 121 -1.85 2.85 19.60
N ALA A 122 -0.52 2.91 19.55
CA ALA A 122 0.26 3.82 20.40
C ALA A 122 -0.09 5.30 20.13
N PHE A 123 -0.26 5.67 18.86
CA PHE A 123 -0.71 7.00 18.45
C PHE A 123 -2.13 7.29 18.94
N LEU A 124 -3.08 6.36 18.76
CA LEU A 124 -4.47 6.51 19.22
C LEU A 124 -4.55 6.74 20.74
N LYS A 125 -3.74 6.00 21.50
CA LYS A 125 -3.65 6.18 22.95
C LYS A 125 -3.04 7.52 23.33
N LYS A 126 -1.98 7.95 22.64
CA LYS A 126 -1.26 9.19 22.97
C LYS A 126 -2.07 10.45 22.63
N GLU A 127 -2.64 10.51 21.43
CA GLU A 127 -3.25 11.73 20.90
C GLU A 127 -4.75 11.83 21.21
N TYR A 128 -5.45 10.69 21.35
CA TYR A 128 -6.89 10.66 21.56
C TYR A 128 -7.32 9.98 22.87
N ASN A 129 -6.37 9.48 23.67
CA ASN A 129 -6.65 8.69 24.87
C ASN A 129 -7.58 7.48 24.61
N LEU A 130 -7.52 6.91 23.41
CA LEU A 130 -8.33 5.77 23.01
C LEU A 130 -7.54 4.46 23.18
N SER A 131 -8.22 3.40 23.61
CA SER A 131 -7.65 2.06 23.74
C SER A 131 -8.67 1.01 23.32
N PHE A 132 -8.21 -0.01 22.62
CA PHE A 132 -9.04 -1.05 22.02
C PHE A 132 -8.47 -2.43 22.33
N ASN A 133 -9.33 -3.45 22.38
CA ASN A 133 -8.92 -4.84 22.46
C ASN A 133 -8.38 -5.34 21.12
N GLU A 134 -9.04 -4.93 20.04
CA GLU A 134 -8.64 -5.24 18.67
C GLU A 134 -8.90 -4.08 17.72
N ILE A 135 -8.13 -4.03 16.63
CA ILE A 135 -8.44 -3.21 15.46
C ILE A 135 -8.74 -4.14 14.29
N GLN A 136 -9.88 -3.92 13.66
CA GLN A 136 -10.36 -4.66 12.51
C GLN A 136 -10.06 -3.90 11.22
N LEU A 137 -9.60 -4.64 10.21
CA LEU A 137 -9.45 -4.16 8.85
C LEU A 137 -10.48 -4.84 7.96
N SER A 138 -11.37 -4.04 7.39
CA SER A 138 -12.41 -4.50 6.48
C SER A 138 -12.27 -3.86 5.11
N ILE A 139 -12.73 -4.54 4.06
CA ILE A 139 -12.78 -4.01 2.69
C ILE A 139 -14.16 -4.17 2.08
N LYS A 140 -14.58 -3.22 1.25
CA LYS A 140 -15.71 -3.39 0.34
C LYS A 140 -15.27 -3.13 -1.09
N LYS A 141 -15.87 -3.85 -2.04
CA LYS A 141 -15.66 -3.60 -3.47
C LYS A 141 -16.58 -2.47 -3.92
N VAL A 142 -16.04 -1.57 -4.73
CA VAL A 142 -16.79 -0.50 -5.39
C VAL A 142 -16.53 -0.52 -6.90
N ASP A 143 -17.44 0.05 -7.67
CA ASP A 143 -17.27 0.15 -9.13
C ASP A 143 -16.37 1.34 -9.52
N TYR A 144 -16.20 1.52 -10.84
CA TYR A 144 -15.45 2.65 -11.41
C TYR A 144 -16.00 4.02 -10.96
N TYR A 145 -17.31 4.13 -10.75
CA TYR A 145 -17.99 5.34 -10.28
C TYR A 145 -18.08 5.44 -8.75
N ARG A 146 -17.44 4.52 -8.02
CA ARG A 146 -17.45 4.43 -6.54
C ARG A 146 -18.80 4.06 -5.92
N ASN A 147 -19.71 3.48 -6.69
CA ASN A 147 -20.91 2.86 -6.13
C ASN A 147 -20.54 1.56 -5.41
N ASP A 148 -21.24 1.26 -4.33
CA ASP A 148 -21.03 0.05 -3.56
C ASP A 148 -21.45 -1.19 -4.37
N VAL A 149 -20.52 -2.13 -4.53
CA VAL A 149 -20.74 -3.43 -5.21
C VAL A 149 -20.86 -4.56 -4.20
N SER A 150 -20.22 -4.41 -3.03
CA SER A 150 -20.31 -5.39 -1.94
C SER A 150 -20.44 -4.70 -0.58
N ASN A 151 -20.89 -5.46 0.42
CA ASN A 151 -20.74 -5.09 1.82
C ASN A 151 -19.26 -5.13 2.24
N TYR A 152 -18.98 -4.51 3.39
CA TYR A 152 -17.68 -4.65 4.05
C TYR A 152 -17.47 -6.10 4.51
N ASN A 153 -16.31 -6.65 4.16
CA ASN A 153 -15.82 -7.96 4.58
C ASN A 153 -14.58 -7.76 5.44
N LEU A 154 -14.55 -8.39 6.61
CA LEU A 154 -13.39 -8.42 7.48
C LEU A 154 -12.27 -9.25 6.83
N ILE A 155 -11.07 -8.67 6.75
CA ILE A 155 -9.90 -9.33 6.15
C ILE A 155 -8.73 -9.49 7.12
N GLY A 156 -8.76 -8.82 8.26
CA GLY A 156 -7.80 -9.09 9.32
C GLY A 156 -8.07 -8.36 10.62
N ILE A 157 -7.41 -8.85 11.65
CA ILE A 157 -7.58 -8.40 13.03
C ILE A 157 -6.20 -8.18 13.64
N TYR A 158 -5.99 -7.00 14.20
CA TYR A 158 -4.88 -6.70 15.08
C TYR A 158 -5.34 -6.85 16.53
N ASN A 159 -4.74 -7.78 17.29
CA ASN A 159 -4.98 -7.90 18.73
C ASN A 159 -4.03 -6.98 19.49
N CYS A 160 -4.58 -6.00 20.21
CA CYS A 160 -3.81 -4.98 20.92
C CYS A 160 -3.08 -5.51 22.14
N SER A 161 -3.60 -6.57 22.77
CA SER A 161 -2.99 -7.19 23.96
C SER A 161 -1.76 -8.01 23.59
N THR A 162 -1.85 -8.81 22.52
CA THR A 162 -0.75 -9.69 22.08
C THR A 162 0.18 -9.04 21.06
N ASN A 163 -0.20 -7.86 20.55
CA ASN A 163 0.46 -7.18 19.43
C ASN A 163 0.67 -8.13 18.24
N GLN A 164 -0.36 -8.90 17.89
CA GLN A 164 -0.35 -9.81 16.74
C GLN A 164 -1.36 -9.33 15.71
N TYR A 165 -1.05 -9.51 14.43
CA TYR A 165 -1.99 -9.31 13.34
C TYR A 165 -2.26 -10.64 12.66
N MET A 166 -3.52 -10.94 12.36
CA MET A 166 -3.95 -12.16 11.69
C MET A 166 -4.70 -11.81 10.41
N TYR A 167 -4.25 -12.34 9.28
CA TYR A 167 -4.88 -12.18 7.97
C TYR A 167 -5.83 -13.35 7.65
N GLY A 168 -7.00 -13.02 7.12
CA GLY A 168 -7.98 -13.98 6.61
C GLY A 168 -8.90 -14.59 7.67
N GLU A 169 -8.88 -14.09 8.91
CA GLU A 169 -9.88 -14.51 9.90
C GLU A 169 -11.23 -13.86 9.60
N LYS A 170 -12.20 -14.71 9.23
CA LYS A 170 -13.62 -14.35 9.37
C LYS A 170 -13.94 -14.41 10.86
N ARG A 171 -14.66 -13.41 11.39
CA ARG A 171 -15.40 -13.62 12.64
C ARG A 171 -16.26 -14.87 12.42
N SER A 172 -16.01 -15.94 13.17
CA SER A 172 -17.04 -16.97 13.35
C SER A 172 -18.31 -16.23 13.70
N SER A 173 -19.33 -16.40 12.86
CA SER A 173 -20.61 -15.74 12.94
C SER A 173 -21.04 -15.62 14.40
N ILE A 174 -21.08 -14.39 14.92
CA ILE A 174 -21.91 -14.10 16.07
C ILE A 174 -23.32 -14.27 15.52
N ASN A 175 -23.88 -15.46 15.76
CA ASN A 175 -25.26 -15.79 15.45
C ASN A 175 -26.15 -14.70 16.05
N ASN A 176 -27.09 -14.21 15.24
CA ASN A 176 -28.30 -13.57 15.73
C ASN A 176 -29.04 -14.50 16.70
#